data_AF-A0A9X0BQT9-F1
#
_entry.id   AF-A0A9X0BQT9-F1
#
_cell.length_a   1.000
_cell.length_b   1.000
_cell.length_c   1.000
_cell.angle_alpha   90.00
_cell.angle_beta   90.00
_cell.angle_gamma   90.00
#
_symmetry.space_group_name_H-M   'P 1'
#
loop_
_entity.id
_entity.type
_entity.pdbx_description
1 polymer ?
#
loop_
_entity_poly.entity_id
_entity_poly.type
_entity_poly.pdbx_seq_one_letter_code
_entity_poly.pdbx_strand_id
1 'polypeptide(L)'
;MASAGKDYIPLGRSDSPGPLASDFFQQQVAKQRNNNYHSTSLRKMVATSVNRTALHPGGVQPGKGHTELEEELHETAHIDYDRVSIIANPSVPALYEDALVYETGTAVTSSGALSAYSGAKTGRSPSDKRIVQEASSEGDVWWGPVNKPMTLDVWRINRERAVDYLNTRNRIYVVDGYAGWDERYRISVRVVCARAYHALFMRNMLIRPKREELDHFHPDYVIYNAGSFPANRFTEGMTSATSVAINFADKEMVILGTEYAGEMKKGVFTVLYYEMPVKHNVLTLHSSANEGENGDVTVFFGLSGTGKTTLSADPKRKLIGDDEHCWTDTGVFNIEGGCYAKCIGLSAEKEPDIFNAIRFGSVLENTVFDPISRVVDYDDATLTENTRCAYPIEYIDNAKIPCLSDNHPSNIILLTCDARGVLPPHL
;
A
#
# COMPACT_ATOMS: atom_id res chain seq x y z
N MET A 1 53.59 16.33 -35.17
CA MET A 1 54.98 16.17 -35.67
C MET A 1 55.82 15.59 -34.53
N ALA A 2 56.66 14.61 -34.85
CA ALA A 2 57.58 13.83 -34.00
C ALA A 2 58.52 14.71 -33.14
N SER A 3 59.30 14.26 -32.14
CA SER A 3 60.03 13.01 -31.84
C SER A 3 60.51 13.07 -30.36
N ALA A 4 60.49 12.04 -29.51
CA ALA A 4 61.25 10.77 -29.42
C ALA A 4 62.70 10.86 -28.85
N GLY A 5 63.03 9.89 -27.96
CA GLY A 5 64.37 9.53 -27.43
C GLY A 5 64.44 9.58 -25.90
N LYS A 6 64.25 8.53 -25.07
CA LYS A 6 64.91 7.20 -24.92
C LYS A 6 66.44 7.25 -24.80
N ASP A 7 66.97 6.74 -23.68
CA ASP A 7 67.83 5.55 -23.65
C ASP A 7 68.11 5.02 -22.23
N TYR A 8 68.55 3.76 -22.18
CA TYR A 8 68.32 2.74 -21.16
C TYR A 8 69.61 1.90 -20.98
N ILE A 9 69.86 1.37 -19.76
CA ILE A 9 70.67 0.17 -19.32
C ILE A 9 72.22 0.15 -19.49
N PRO A 10 73.01 -0.78 -18.84
CA PRO A 10 72.67 -1.88 -17.92
C PRO A 10 73.60 -2.25 -16.70
N LEU A 11 73.01 -3.07 -15.80
CA LEU A 11 73.47 -4.31 -15.11
C LEU A 11 74.72 -4.39 -14.20
N GLY A 12 74.53 -5.05 -13.05
CA GLY A 12 75.57 -5.81 -12.33
C GLY A 12 75.10 -6.38 -10.97
N ARG A 13 74.93 -7.72 -10.87
CA ARG A 13 74.61 -8.51 -9.66
C ARG A 13 75.86 -9.13 -9.02
N SER A 14 75.85 -9.38 -7.71
CA SER A 14 76.26 -10.62 -6.99
C SER A 14 76.27 -10.33 -5.47
N ASP A 15 75.35 -10.90 -4.67
CA ASP A 15 75.34 -12.23 -4.01
C ASP A 15 76.25 -12.34 -2.76
N SER A 16 75.65 -12.27 -1.56
CA SER A 16 75.69 -13.32 -0.50
C SER A 16 75.01 -12.87 0.82
N PRO A 17 74.46 -13.79 1.65
CA PRO A 17 73.36 -13.50 2.58
C PRO A 17 73.68 -13.68 4.09
N GLY A 18 72.95 -12.95 4.96
CA GLY A 18 72.97 -13.09 6.43
C GLY A 18 71.78 -12.38 7.10
N PRO A 19 71.32 -12.79 8.30
CA PRO A 19 69.90 -13.07 8.55
C PRO A 19 69.17 -11.97 9.35
N LEU A 20 68.11 -11.38 8.79
CA LEU A 20 67.21 -10.44 9.49
C LEU A 20 65.74 -10.60 9.05
N ALA A 21 65.18 -11.82 9.14
CA ALA A 21 63.79 -12.07 8.77
C ALA A 21 63.02 -12.96 9.78
N SER A 22 63.46 -13.04 11.05
CA SER A 22 62.72 -13.76 12.11
C SER A 22 62.02 -12.86 13.13
N ASP A 23 62.46 -11.61 13.32
CA ASP A 23 61.93 -10.74 14.40
C ASP A 23 60.76 -9.83 13.97
N PHE A 24 60.54 -9.64 12.67
CA PHE A 24 59.38 -8.88 12.18
C PHE A 24 58.10 -9.73 12.19
N PHE A 25 58.23 -11.05 12.03
CA PHE A 25 57.10 -11.98 11.99
C PHE A 25 56.57 -12.32 13.40
N GLN A 26 57.43 -12.33 14.43
CA GLN A 26 56.98 -12.57 15.81
C GLN A 26 56.26 -11.35 16.42
N GLN A 27 56.56 -10.12 16.01
CA GLN A 27 55.86 -8.93 16.51
C GLN A 27 54.49 -8.68 15.84
N GLN A 28 54.25 -9.17 14.61
CA GLN A 28 52.91 -9.10 13.99
C GLN A 28 51.94 -10.17 14.53
N VAL A 29 52.44 -11.34 14.95
CA VAL A 29 51.60 -12.42 15.52
C VAL A 29 51.12 -12.10 16.95
N ALA A 30 51.84 -11.27 17.71
CA ALA A 30 51.42 -10.85 19.06
C ALA A 30 50.38 -9.71 19.07
N LYS A 31 50.29 -8.88 18.02
CA LYS A 31 49.34 -7.75 17.94
C LYS A 31 47.96 -8.12 17.36
N GLN A 32 47.83 -9.27 16.69
CA GLN A 32 46.55 -9.77 16.17
C GLN A 32 45.73 -10.59 17.19
N ARG A 33 46.22 -10.78 18.43
CA ARG A 33 45.56 -11.64 19.41
C ARG A 33 44.75 -10.94 20.51
N ASN A 34 44.63 -9.60 20.50
CA ASN A 34 44.01 -8.87 21.62
C ASN A 34 43.03 -7.74 21.28
N ASN A 35 42.44 -7.69 20.08
CA ASN A 35 41.29 -6.81 19.82
C ASN A 35 40.30 -7.50 18.87
N ASN A 36 39.33 -8.22 19.44
CA ASN A 36 38.04 -8.54 18.83
C ASN A 36 37.16 -9.20 19.91
N TYR A 37 36.58 -8.37 20.79
CA TYR A 37 35.40 -8.75 21.55
C TYR A 37 34.18 -8.15 20.85
N HIS A 38 33.24 -9.04 20.54
CA HIS A 38 31.93 -8.85 19.90
C HIS A 38 31.89 -8.66 18.37
N SER A 39 32.12 -9.76 17.64
CA SER A 39 31.28 -10.09 16.48
C SER A 39 31.21 -11.60 16.21
N THR A 40 29.96 -12.06 16.04
CA THR A 40 29.51 -13.18 15.21
C THR A 40 30.22 -14.54 15.33
N SER A 41 29.61 -15.42 16.12
CA SER A 41 29.74 -16.87 16.00
C SER A 41 29.24 -17.34 14.63
N LEU A 42 30.15 -17.39 13.66
CA LEU A 42 30.03 -18.19 12.44
C LEU A 42 30.18 -19.68 12.78
N ARG A 43 29.22 -20.23 13.53
CA ARG A 43 28.99 -21.68 13.53
C ARG A 43 28.18 -22.03 12.30
N LYS A 44 28.84 -22.69 11.35
CA LYS A 44 28.29 -23.59 10.32
C LYS A 44 26.85 -24.06 10.60
N MET A 45 25.85 -23.39 10.04
CA MET A 45 24.57 -24.03 9.72
C MET A 45 24.71 -24.69 8.35
N VAL A 46 25.32 -25.89 8.34
CA VAL A 46 25.16 -26.80 7.20
C VAL A 46 23.76 -27.39 7.36
N ALA A 47 22.80 -26.91 6.57
CA ALA A 47 21.50 -27.57 6.43
C ALA A 47 21.75 -29.02 6.02
N THR A 48 21.65 -29.93 6.97
CA THR A 48 21.95 -31.34 6.78
C THR A 48 20.63 -31.99 6.41
N SER A 49 20.40 -32.24 5.12
CA SER A 49 19.19 -32.96 4.73
C SER A 49 19.16 -34.35 5.36
N VAL A 50 18.05 -34.65 6.02
CA VAL A 50 17.74 -35.92 6.68
C VAL A 50 16.94 -36.82 5.72
N ASN A 51 16.67 -38.09 6.07
CA ASN A 51 15.80 -38.98 5.27
C ASN A 51 16.18 -39.13 3.79
N ARG A 52 17.47 -39.23 3.48
CA ARG A 52 17.94 -39.53 2.12
C ARG A 52 17.64 -40.97 1.74
N THR A 53 17.04 -41.18 0.59
CA THR A 53 16.80 -42.51 0.01
C THR A 53 17.31 -42.54 -1.43
N ALA A 54 17.40 -43.72 -2.04
CA ALA A 54 17.74 -43.84 -3.46
C ALA A 54 16.73 -43.12 -4.38
N LEU A 55 15.46 -43.00 -3.96
CA LEU A 55 14.41 -42.26 -4.67
C LEU A 55 14.44 -40.74 -4.37
N HIS A 56 14.99 -40.35 -3.22
CA HIS A 56 15.11 -38.95 -2.78
C HIS A 56 16.56 -38.66 -2.34
N PRO A 57 17.51 -38.53 -3.28
CA PRO A 57 18.92 -38.35 -2.96
C PRO A 57 19.22 -37.01 -2.29
N GLY A 58 18.36 -36.00 -2.50
CA GLY A 58 18.42 -34.71 -1.83
C GLY A 58 18.06 -34.74 -0.34
N GLY A 59 17.35 -35.78 0.12
CA GLY A 59 16.78 -35.85 1.47
C GLY A 59 15.72 -34.77 1.73
N VAL A 60 15.18 -34.78 2.95
CA VAL A 60 14.33 -33.73 3.49
C VAL A 60 15.21 -32.69 4.15
N GLN A 61 15.16 -31.44 3.69
CA GLN A 61 15.83 -30.35 4.38
C GLN A 61 15.05 -30.03 5.67
N PRO A 62 15.73 -29.81 6.81
CA PRO A 62 15.08 -29.20 7.97
C PRO A 62 14.45 -27.88 7.53
N GLY A 63 13.21 -27.63 7.93
CA GLY A 63 12.51 -26.38 7.61
C GLY A 63 13.36 -25.17 7.99
N LYS A 64 13.31 -24.10 7.18
CA LYS A 64 13.75 -22.78 7.64
C LYS A 64 12.82 -22.39 8.79
N GLY A 65 13.36 -21.75 9.83
CA GLY A 65 12.49 -21.08 10.81
C GLY A 65 11.58 -20.08 10.08
N HIS A 66 10.34 -19.98 10.53
CA HIS A 66 9.34 -19.08 9.97
C HIS A 66 9.53 -17.68 10.56
N THR A 67 9.13 -16.66 9.81
CA THR A 67 9.06 -15.28 10.31
C THR A 67 7.86 -15.10 11.22
N GLU A 68 7.91 -14.11 12.11
CA GLU A 68 6.78 -13.76 12.99
C GLU A 68 5.50 -13.50 12.18
N LEU A 69 5.61 -12.83 11.03
CA LEU A 69 4.49 -12.60 10.11
C LEU A 69 3.91 -13.91 9.55
N GLU A 70 4.75 -14.85 9.13
CA GLU A 70 4.31 -16.15 8.60
C GLU A 70 3.55 -16.93 9.68
N GLU A 71 4.11 -16.98 10.90
CA GLU A 71 3.46 -17.63 12.04
C GLU A 71 2.12 -16.95 12.39
N GLU A 72 2.09 -15.62 12.48
CA GLU A 72 0.87 -14.85 12.77
C GLU A 72 -0.22 -15.12 11.73
N LEU A 73 0.09 -15.07 10.43
CA LEU A 73 -0.88 -15.33 9.36
C LEU A 73 -1.35 -16.79 9.32
N HIS A 74 -0.49 -17.73 9.70
CA HIS A 74 -0.88 -19.13 9.81
C HIS A 74 -1.83 -19.37 10.98
N GLU A 75 -1.54 -18.78 12.14
CA GLU A 75 -2.35 -18.93 13.34
C GLU A 75 -3.71 -18.24 13.21
N THR A 76 -3.72 -17.02 12.68
CA THR A 76 -4.93 -16.18 12.61
C THR A 76 -5.79 -16.47 11.40
N ALA A 77 -5.17 -16.75 10.25
CA ALA A 77 -5.85 -16.84 8.96
C ALA A 77 -5.63 -18.18 8.25
N HIS A 78 -4.92 -19.13 8.84
CA HIS A 78 -4.63 -20.43 8.22
C HIS A 78 -3.94 -20.31 6.86
N ILE A 79 -3.11 -19.27 6.68
CA ILE A 79 -2.26 -19.16 5.51
C ILE A 79 -1.16 -20.23 5.58
N ASP A 80 -1.07 -21.08 4.56
CA ASP A 80 -0.10 -22.17 4.47
C ASP A 80 1.21 -21.67 3.85
N TYR A 81 2.07 -21.06 4.67
CA TYR A 81 3.36 -20.52 4.24
C TYR A 81 4.33 -21.58 3.68
N ASP A 82 4.07 -22.88 3.87
CA ASP A 82 4.86 -23.94 3.24
C ASP A 82 4.48 -24.11 1.77
N ARG A 83 3.31 -23.60 1.36
CA ARG A 83 2.80 -23.65 -0.02
C ARG A 83 2.80 -22.31 -0.72
N VAL A 84 2.49 -21.22 -0.02
CA VAL A 84 2.40 -19.88 -0.58
C VAL A 84 3.56 -19.00 -0.15
N SER A 85 4.23 -18.39 -1.13
CA SER A 85 5.29 -17.42 -0.85
C SER A 85 4.70 -16.11 -0.32
N ILE A 86 5.04 -15.72 0.91
CA ILE A 86 4.60 -14.45 1.50
C ILE A 86 5.62 -13.35 1.18
N ILE A 87 5.21 -12.37 0.38
CA ILE A 87 6.05 -11.22 0.00
C ILE A 87 5.67 -10.01 0.86
N ALA A 88 6.39 -9.81 1.96
CA ALA A 88 6.12 -8.76 2.92
C ALA A 88 6.76 -7.41 2.53
N ASN A 89 5.96 -6.35 2.57
CA ASN A 89 6.34 -4.95 2.36
C ASN A 89 7.30 -4.74 1.17
N PRO A 90 6.98 -5.27 -0.04
CA PRO A 90 7.89 -5.23 -1.18
C PRO A 90 8.20 -3.79 -1.64
N SER A 91 9.36 -3.64 -2.26
CA SER A 91 9.75 -2.38 -2.90
C SER A 91 8.88 -2.10 -4.12
N VAL A 92 8.75 -0.81 -4.48
CA VAL A 92 8.03 -0.40 -5.70
C VAL A 92 8.56 -1.10 -6.96
N PRO A 93 9.88 -1.18 -7.23
CA PRO A 93 10.38 -1.93 -8.38
C PRO A 93 9.99 -3.41 -8.38
N ALA A 94 10.05 -4.09 -7.23
CA ALA A 94 9.66 -5.51 -7.14
C ALA A 94 8.17 -5.72 -7.47
N LEU A 95 7.31 -4.80 -7.03
CA LEU A 95 5.88 -4.81 -7.37
C LEU A 95 5.65 -4.57 -8.87
N TYR A 96 6.43 -3.70 -9.50
CA TYR A 96 6.39 -3.50 -10.95
C TYR A 96 6.81 -4.77 -11.71
N GLU A 97 7.94 -5.36 -11.33
CA GLU A 97 8.45 -6.60 -11.93
C GLU A 97 7.39 -7.72 -11.86
N ASP A 98 6.81 -7.91 -10.68
CA ASP A 98 5.79 -8.93 -10.48
C ASP A 98 4.50 -8.62 -11.24
N ALA A 99 4.01 -7.37 -11.22
CA ALA A 99 2.83 -6.99 -11.98
C ALA A 99 3.00 -7.31 -13.47
N LEU A 100 4.13 -6.90 -14.06
CA LEU A 100 4.43 -7.09 -15.48
C LEU A 100 4.58 -8.56 -15.89
N VAL A 101 5.04 -9.42 -14.98
CA VAL A 101 5.25 -10.85 -15.28
C VAL A 101 3.99 -11.68 -15.03
N TYR A 102 3.22 -11.38 -13.99
CA TYR A 102 2.16 -12.28 -13.51
C TYR A 102 0.74 -11.73 -13.70
N GLU A 103 0.56 -10.44 -14.00
CA GLU A 103 -0.76 -9.83 -14.13
C GLU A 103 -1.08 -9.40 -15.56
N THR A 104 -2.13 -10.00 -16.12
CA THR A 104 -2.61 -9.63 -17.47
C THR A 104 -3.19 -8.23 -17.46
N GLY A 105 -2.88 -7.46 -18.51
CA GLY A 105 -3.38 -6.09 -18.67
C GLY A 105 -2.63 -5.06 -17.85
N THR A 106 -1.46 -5.41 -17.29
CA THR A 106 -0.54 -4.43 -16.70
C THR A 106 0.52 -3.98 -17.71
N ALA A 107 0.96 -2.73 -17.59
CA ALA A 107 2.01 -2.16 -18.42
C ALA A 107 2.67 -0.96 -17.73
N VAL A 108 3.87 -0.60 -18.16
CA VAL A 108 4.47 0.70 -17.82
C VAL A 108 4.06 1.71 -18.89
N THR A 109 3.53 2.85 -18.45
CA THR A 109 3.16 3.97 -19.34
C THR A 109 4.38 4.84 -19.67
N SER A 110 4.23 5.79 -20.60
CA SER A 110 5.32 6.71 -20.98
C SER A 110 5.83 7.57 -19.81
N SER A 111 5.00 7.78 -18.78
CA SER A 111 5.40 8.49 -17.56
C SER A 111 6.12 7.61 -16.54
N GLY A 112 6.17 6.29 -16.77
CA GLY A 112 6.70 5.31 -15.82
C GLY A 112 5.68 4.79 -14.81
N ALA A 113 4.43 5.25 -14.83
CA ALA A 113 3.38 4.73 -13.97
C ALA A 113 3.00 3.28 -14.37
N LEU A 114 2.57 2.48 -13.39
CA LEU A 114 2.03 1.15 -13.62
C LEU A 114 0.55 1.29 -14.02
N SER A 115 0.22 1.00 -15.27
CA SER A 115 -1.17 0.82 -15.68
C SER A 115 -1.66 -0.56 -15.26
N ALA A 116 -2.87 -0.64 -14.72
CA ALA A 116 -3.51 -1.88 -14.29
C ALA A 116 -5.01 -1.88 -14.61
N TYR A 117 -5.55 -3.08 -14.81
CA TYR A 117 -6.97 -3.31 -15.06
C TYR A 117 -7.65 -3.98 -13.86
N SER A 118 -8.82 -3.46 -13.48
CA SER A 118 -9.62 -3.89 -12.32
C SER A 118 -10.71 -4.93 -12.67
N GLY A 119 -10.68 -5.48 -13.88
CA GLY A 119 -11.64 -6.49 -14.31
C GLY A 119 -13.03 -5.91 -14.57
N ALA A 120 -14.07 -6.71 -14.34
CA ALA A 120 -15.45 -6.35 -14.61
C ALA A 120 -15.98 -5.17 -13.76
N LYS A 121 -15.32 -4.88 -12.63
CA LYS A 121 -15.73 -3.83 -11.69
C LYS A 121 -14.75 -2.67 -11.78
N THR A 122 -15.15 -1.60 -12.45
CA THR A 122 -14.35 -0.37 -12.61
C THR A 122 -14.72 0.71 -11.59
N GLY A 123 -15.44 0.33 -10.54
CA GLY A 123 -15.93 1.20 -9.49
C GLY A 123 -16.48 0.37 -8.33
N ARG A 124 -16.93 1.06 -7.28
CA ARG A 124 -17.48 0.40 -6.08
C ARG A 124 -18.72 -0.43 -6.40
N SER A 125 -18.98 -1.43 -5.56
CA SER A 125 -20.21 -2.23 -5.55
C SER A 125 -21.01 -2.01 -4.24
N PRO A 126 -21.65 -0.84 -4.03
CA PRO A 126 -22.37 -0.55 -2.77
C PRO A 126 -23.46 -1.55 -2.44
N SER A 127 -24.09 -2.15 -3.46
CA SER A 127 -25.08 -3.21 -3.30
C SER A 127 -24.54 -4.47 -2.63
N ASP A 128 -23.23 -4.70 -2.72
CA ASP A 128 -22.51 -5.90 -2.28
C ASP A 128 -21.66 -5.64 -1.02
N LYS A 129 -21.64 -4.40 -0.52
CA LYS A 129 -21.08 -4.06 0.80
C LYS A 129 -21.93 -4.68 1.91
N ARG A 130 -21.27 -5.24 2.94
CA ARG A 130 -21.90 -5.87 4.10
C ARG A 130 -21.13 -5.52 5.37
N ILE A 131 -21.85 -5.47 6.49
CA ILE A 131 -21.27 -5.35 7.84
C ILE A 131 -21.80 -6.53 8.65
N VAL A 132 -20.91 -7.23 9.35
CA VAL A 132 -21.31 -8.34 10.21
C VAL A 132 -22.16 -7.80 11.36
N GLN A 133 -23.35 -8.37 11.54
CA GLN A 133 -24.23 -8.07 12.66
C GLN A 133 -23.75 -8.86 13.86
N GLU A 134 -22.92 -8.23 14.68
CA GLU A 134 -22.34 -8.80 15.89
C GLU A 134 -22.53 -7.86 17.08
N ALA A 135 -22.52 -8.40 18.30
CA ALA A 135 -23.00 -7.70 19.49
C ALA A 135 -22.21 -6.44 19.88
N SER A 136 -20.93 -6.35 19.53
CA SER A 136 -20.04 -5.24 19.91
C SER A 136 -20.25 -3.96 19.08
N SER A 137 -20.87 -4.06 17.90
CA SER A 137 -21.15 -2.93 17.00
C SER A 137 -22.61 -2.78 16.61
N GLU A 138 -23.47 -3.77 16.88
CA GLU A 138 -24.86 -3.77 16.44
C GLU A 138 -25.66 -2.55 16.88
N GLY A 139 -25.40 -2.03 18.09
CA GLY A 139 -26.07 -0.86 18.64
C GLY A 139 -25.62 0.47 18.01
N ASP A 140 -24.42 0.51 17.44
CA ASP A 140 -23.79 1.71 16.90
C ASP A 140 -23.97 1.82 15.38
N VAL A 141 -24.16 0.69 14.69
CA VAL A 141 -24.33 0.65 13.24
C VAL A 141 -25.75 1.07 12.84
N TRP A 142 -25.84 2.09 11.97
CA TRP A 142 -27.11 2.47 11.36
C TRP A 142 -27.48 1.54 10.20
N TRP A 143 -28.24 0.48 10.50
CA TRP A 143 -28.66 -0.55 9.54
C TRP A 143 -29.59 -0.04 8.44
N GLY A 144 -29.37 -0.45 7.19
CA GLY A 144 -30.19 -0.02 6.07
C GLY A 144 -29.62 -0.39 4.69
N PRO A 145 -30.01 0.33 3.62
CA PRO A 145 -29.59 0.01 2.26
C PRO A 145 -28.08 0.21 2.01
N VAL A 146 -27.41 1.01 2.85
CA VAL A 146 -25.95 1.24 2.83
C VAL A 146 -25.22 0.22 3.71
N ASN A 147 -25.63 0.11 4.97
CA ASN A 147 -25.07 -0.83 5.95
C ASN A 147 -25.97 -2.06 6.02
N LYS A 148 -25.71 -3.01 5.13
CA LYS A 148 -26.48 -4.25 5.02
C LYS A 148 -25.93 -5.31 5.99
N PRO A 149 -26.76 -5.91 6.85
CA PRO A 149 -26.29 -6.89 7.81
C PRO A 149 -25.83 -8.18 7.12
N MET A 150 -24.87 -8.85 7.76
CA MET A 150 -24.37 -10.18 7.43
C MET A 150 -24.30 -10.99 8.72
N THR A 151 -24.77 -12.23 8.72
CA THR A 151 -24.64 -13.10 9.89
C THR A 151 -23.21 -13.60 10.05
N LEU A 152 -22.82 -13.99 11.27
CA LEU A 152 -21.47 -14.49 11.55
C LEU A 152 -21.13 -15.76 10.74
N ASP A 153 -22.10 -16.64 10.48
CA ASP A 153 -21.87 -17.85 9.69
C ASP A 153 -21.59 -17.53 8.22
N VAL A 154 -22.33 -16.57 7.64
CA VAL A 154 -22.07 -16.09 6.27
C VAL A 154 -20.71 -15.40 6.19
N TRP A 155 -20.35 -14.61 7.20
CA TRP A 155 -19.02 -14.01 7.31
C TRP A 155 -17.91 -15.06 7.28
N ARG A 156 -18.00 -16.09 8.14
CA ARG A 156 -17.02 -17.18 8.20
C ARG A 156 -16.87 -17.89 6.84
N ILE A 157 -17.98 -18.16 6.15
CA ILE A 157 -17.95 -18.74 4.80
C ILE A 157 -17.18 -17.82 3.83
N ASN A 158 -17.46 -16.52 3.82
CA ASN A 158 -16.77 -15.60 2.91
C ASN A 158 -15.29 -15.42 3.27
N ARG A 159 -14.96 -15.31 4.55
CA ARG A 159 -13.58 -15.24 5.04
C ARG A 159 -12.79 -16.47 4.64
N GLU A 160 -13.33 -17.66 4.90
CA GLU A 160 -12.68 -18.93 4.55
C GLU A 160 -12.43 -19.03 3.04
N ARG A 161 -13.41 -18.63 2.22
CA ARG A 161 -13.24 -18.59 0.76
C ARG A 161 -12.12 -17.66 0.30
N ALA A 162 -11.92 -16.53 0.98
CA ALA A 162 -10.83 -15.61 0.66
C ALA A 162 -9.48 -16.22 1.04
N VAL A 163 -9.37 -16.79 2.23
CA VAL A 163 -8.18 -17.52 2.72
C VAL A 163 -7.83 -18.69 1.79
N ASP A 164 -8.80 -19.54 1.46
CA ASP A 164 -8.64 -20.67 0.54
C ASP A 164 -8.07 -20.21 -0.79
N TYR A 165 -8.63 -19.13 -1.36
CA TYR A 165 -8.12 -18.56 -2.59
C TYR A 165 -6.67 -18.09 -2.45
N LEU A 166 -6.34 -17.36 -1.39
CA LEU A 166 -4.98 -16.88 -1.13
C LEU A 166 -3.99 -18.05 -1.00
N ASN A 167 -4.39 -19.13 -0.33
CA ASN A 167 -3.61 -20.38 -0.21
C ASN A 167 -3.41 -21.14 -1.52
N THR A 168 -4.27 -20.92 -2.53
CA THR A 168 -4.08 -21.50 -3.87
C THR A 168 -3.13 -20.70 -4.76
N ARG A 169 -2.65 -19.54 -4.29
CA ARG A 169 -1.70 -18.72 -5.06
C ARG A 169 -0.29 -19.26 -4.86
N ASN A 170 0.57 -19.03 -5.85
CA ASN A 170 2.00 -19.28 -5.70
C ASN A 170 2.66 -18.22 -4.80
N ARG A 171 2.04 -17.03 -4.72
CA ARG A 171 2.51 -15.90 -3.92
C ARG A 171 1.34 -15.03 -3.47
N ILE A 172 1.51 -14.40 -2.33
CA ILE A 172 0.68 -13.32 -1.83
C ILE A 172 1.56 -12.17 -1.37
N TYR A 173 0.99 -10.98 -1.34
CA TYR A 173 1.66 -9.77 -0.89
C TYR A 173 1.06 -9.32 0.42
N VAL A 174 1.93 -8.92 1.34
CA VAL A 174 1.56 -8.30 2.60
C VAL A 174 2.05 -6.85 2.59
N VAL A 175 1.15 -5.91 2.86
CA VAL A 175 1.47 -4.49 3.02
C VAL A 175 0.98 -4.03 4.39
N ASP A 176 1.91 -3.62 5.22
CA ASP A 176 1.66 -3.06 6.53
C ASP A 176 1.77 -1.53 6.47
N GLY A 177 0.78 -0.84 7.01
CA GLY A 177 0.76 0.62 7.06
C GLY A 177 -0.23 1.17 8.06
N TYR A 178 -0.18 2.49 8.24
CA TYR A 178 -1.10 3.18 9.14
C TYR A 178 -2.19 3.91 8.37
N ALA A 179 -3.36 4.03 9.00
CA ALA A 179 -4.41 4.96 8.61
C ALA A 179 -4.62 5.99 9.72
N GLY A 180 -4.51 7.27 9.38
CA GLY A 180 -4.52 8.41 10.31
C GLY A 180 -3.11 8.94 10.63
N TRP A 181 -2.86 10.20 10.29
CA TRP A 181 -1.57 10.87 10.53
C TRP A 181 -1.35 11.33 11.99
N ASP A 182 -2.42 11.41 12.80
CA ASP A 182 -2.31 11.68 14.23
C ASP A 182 -2.08 10.37 15.00
N GLU A 183 -0.89 10.21 15.58
CA GLU A 183 -0.48 8.98 16.28
C GLU A 183 -1.39 8.61 17.45
N ARG A 184 -2.16 9.56 18.02
CA ARG A 184 -3.13 9.27 19.09
C ARG A 184 -4.31 8.43 18.61
N TYR A 185 -4.62 8.51 17.32
CA TYR A 185 -5.82 7.92 16.71
C TYR A 185 -5.49 6.97 15.55
N ARG A 186 -4.22 6.90 15.12
CA ARG A 186 -3.81 6.05 14.01
C ARG A 186 -4.15 4.59 14.29
N ILE A 187 -4.62 3.88 13.26
CA ILE A 187 -4.77 2.42 13.30
C ILE A 187 -3.72 1.76 12.43
N SER A 188 -3.25 0.60 12.87
CA SER A 188 -2.35 -0.25 12.08
C SER A 188 -3.16 -1.20 11.19
N VAL A 189 -2.87 -1.21 9.89
CA VAL A 189 -3.61 -1.97 8.88
C VAL A 189 -2.65 -2.91 8.15
N ARG A 190 -2.98 -4.19 8.14
CA ARG A 190 -2.30 -5.21 7.31
C ARG A 190 -3.18 -5.58 6.12
N VAL A 191 -2.62 -5.50 4.93
CA VAL A 191 -3.30 -5.90 3.69
C VAL A 191 -2.66 -7.16 3.17
N VAL A 192 -3.44 -8.23 3.03
CA VAL A 192 -3.05 -9.49 2.40
C VAL A 192 -3.76 -9.60 1.06
N CYS A 193 -3.02 -9.61 -0.05
CA CYS A 193 -3.61 -9.59 -1.39
C CYS A 193 -2.86 -10.47 -2.40
N ALA A 194 -3.54 -10.88 -3.47
CA ALA A 194 -2.97 -11.75 -4.49
C ALA A 194 -2.29 -11.01 -5.65
N ARG A 195 -2.48 -9.68 -5.78
CA ARG A 195 -1.99 -8.87 -6.90
C ARG A 195 -0.98 -7.83 -6.43
N ALA A 196 0.15 -7.75 -7.13
CA ALA A 196 1.18 -6.73 -6.93
C ALA A 196 0.62 -5.32 -7.18
N TYR A 197 -0.30 -5.16 -8.13
CA TYR A 197 -1.05 -3.91 -8.33
C TYR A 197 -1.78 -3.46 -7.05
N HIS A 198 -2.49 -4.37 -6.37
CA HIS A 198 -3.22 -4.05 -5.13
C HIS A 198 -2.28 -3.72 -3.98
N ALA A 199 -1.15 -4.43 -3.89
CA ALA A 199 -0.10 -4.12 -2.92
C ALA A 199 0.51 -2.73 -3.16
N LEU A 200 0.82 -2.38 -4.42
CA LEU A 200 1.35 -1.05 -4.76
C LEU A 200 0.32 0.05 -4.46
N PHE A 201 -0.94 -0.21 -4.78
CA PHE A 201 -2.04 0.70 -4.43
C PHE A 201 -2.09 0.96 -2.93
N MET A 202 -2.14 -0.07 -2.09
CA MET A 202 -2.22 0.13 -0.63
C MET A 202 -0.94 0.70 -0.03
N ARG A 203 0.23 0.43 -0.62
CA ARG A 203 1.49 1.09 -0.26
C ARG A 203 1.47 2.60 -0.56
N ASN A 204 0.72 3.01 -1.59
CA ASN A 204 0.50 4.42 -1.90
C ASN A 204 -0.55 5.06 -0.99
N MET A 205 -1.63 4.33 -0.68
CA MET A 205 -2.78 4.88 0.05
C MET A 205 -2.66 4.84 1.57
N LEU A 206 -1.87 3.93 2.15
CA LEU A 206 -1.57 3.92 3.58
C LEU A 206 -0.31 4.74 3.89
N ILE A 207 -0.23 5.20 5.12
CA ILE A 207 0.96 5.85 5.66
C ILE A 207 2.01 4.78 5.89
N ARG A 208 3.20 4.95 5.29
CA ARG A 208 4.26 3.94 5.35
C ARG A 208 4.99 4.00 6.68
N PRO A 209 5.07 2.89 7.44
CA PRO A 209 5.87 2.83 8.65
C PRO A 209 7.36 2.96 8.32
N LYS A 210 8.14 3.41 9.31
CA LYS A 210 9.59 3.29 9.23
C LYS A 210 9.98 1.81 9.24
N ARG A 211 11.16 1.50 8.68
CA ARG A 211 11.66 0.13 8.63
C ARG A 211 11.74 -0.54 10.01
N GLU A 212 12.12 0.23 11.03
CA GLU A 212 12.18 -0.25 12.43
C GLU A 212 10.81 -0.57 13.02
N GLU A 213 9.74 0.10 12.57
CA GLU A 213 8.37 -0.18 13.02
C GLU A 213 7.79 -1.45 12.37
N LEU A 214 8.40 -1.93 11.27
CA LEU A 214 7.94 -3.14 10.57
C LEU A 214 8.40 -4.44 11.26
N ASP A 215 9.49 -4.42 12.02
CA ASP A 215 10.06 -5.64 12.62
C ASP A 215 9.12 -6.27 13.69
N HIS A 216 8.22 -5.48 14.27
CA HIS A 216 7.24 -5.90 15.28
C HIS A 216 5.85 -5.31 15.00
N PHE A 217 5.48 -5.25 13.72
CA PHE A 217 4.19 -4.70 13.31
C PHE A 217 3.06 -5.69 13.57
N HIS A 218 2.14 -5.33 14.47
CA HIS A 218 0.90 -6.06 14.70
C HIS A 218 -0.28 -5.20 14.25
N PRO A 219 -1.14 -5.69 13.35
CA PRO A 219 -2.27 -4.93 12.84
C PRO A 219 -3.43 -4.84 13.85
N ASP A 220 -4.05 -3.68 13.91
CA ASP A 220 -5.37 -3.51 14.48
C ASP A 220 -6.43 -4.10 13.56
N TYR A 221 -6.27 -3.92 12.24
CA TYR A 221 -7.19 -4.41 11.23
C TYR A 221 -6.48 -5.16 10.10
N VAL A 222 -7.07 -6.25 9.63
CA VAL A 222 -6.56 -7.04 8.50
C VAL A 222 -7.53 -7.02 7.32
N ILE A 223 -7.03 -6.77 6.12
CA ILE A 223 -7.78 -6.85 4.87
C ILE A 223 -7.32 -8.05 4.07
N TYR A 224 -8.21 -9.02 3.85
CA TYR A 224 -7.99 -10.12 2.89
C TYR A 224 -8.61 -9.76 1.56
N ASN A 225 -7.78 -9.31 0.63
CA ASN A 225 -8.19 -9.02 -0.74
C ASN A 225 -7.98 -10.24 -1.64
N ALA A 226 -9.05 -11.04 -1.73
CA ALA A 226 -9.22 -12.14 -2.67
C ALA A 226 -10.11 -11.73 -3.85
N GLY A 227 -10.01 -10.47 -4.29
CA GLY A 227 -10.92 -9.85 -5.26
C GLY A 227 -11.08 -10.59 -6.59
N SER A 228 -10.06 -11.29 -7.06
CA SER A 228 -10.13 -12.12 -8.27
C SER A 228 -10.90 -13.43 -8.09
N PHE A 229 -11.34 -13.76 -6.87
CA PHE A 229 -12.15 -14.94 -6.56
C PHE A 229 -13.59 -14.56 -6.23
N PRO A 230 -14.61 -15.20 -6.83
CA PRO A 230 -15.99 -14.80 -6.63
C PRO A 230 -16.53 -15.24 -5.25
N ALA A 231 -17.39 -14.38 -4.68
CA ALA A 231 -18.29 -14.75 -3.61
C ALA A 231 -19.27 -15.83 -4.08
N ASN A 232 -19.69 -16.70 -3.17
CA ASN A 232 -20.70 -17.72 -3.48
C ASN A 232 -22.09 -17.09 -3.48
N ARG A 233 -22.66 -16.90 -4.68
CA ARG A 233 -24.02 -16.35 -4.93
C ARG A 233 -25.17 -17.09 -4.25
N PHE A 234 -24.95 -18.32 -3.79
CA PHE A 234 -25.96 -19.11 -3.08
C PHE A 234 -25.85 -19.01 -1.56
N THR A 235 -24.85 -18.28 -1.05
CA THR A 235 -24.75 -17.96 0.37
C THR A 235 -25.83 -16.95 0.72
N GLU A 236 -26.46 -17.12 1.89
CA GLU A 236 -27.51 -16.22 2.35
C GLU A 236 -27.06 -14.75 2.33
N GLY A 237 -27.95 -13.86 1.88
CA GLY A 237 -27.67 -12.42 1.80
C GLY A 237 -26.74 -11.99 0.66
N MET A 238 -26.16 -12.90 -0.12
CA MET A 238 -25.38 -12.56 -1.31
C MET A 238 -26.29 -12.24 -2.50
N THR A 239 -26.01 -11.13 -3.18
CA THR A 239 -26.79 -10.61 -4.30
C THR A 239 -26.08 -10.75 -5.65
N SER A 240 -24.79 -11.07 -5.62
CA SER A 240 -23.96 -11.21 -6.81
C SER A 240 -22.76 -12.13 -6.51
N ALA A 241 -21.81 -12.21 -7.44
CA ALA A 241 -20.52 -12.86 -7.23
C ALA A 241 -19.51 -11.95 -6.48
N THR A 242 -19.92 -10.74 -6.06
CA THR A 242 -19.09 -9.77 -5.34
C THR A 242 -19.53 -9.71 -3.87
N SER A 243 -18.57 -9.59 -2.95
CA SER A 243 -18.82 -9.30 -1.54
C SER A 243 -17.71 -8.42 -0.99
N VAL A 244 -18.07 -7.35 -0.29
CA VAL A 244 -17.14 -6.48 0.45
C VAL A 244 -17.63 -6.42 1.88
N ALA A 245 -17.08 -7.26 2.75
CA ALA A 245 -17.59 -7.48 4.10
C ALA A 245 -16.61 -6.95 5.15
N ILE A 246 -17.14 -6.33 6.19
CA ILE A 246 -16.37 -5.82 7.35
C ILE A 246 -16.93 -6.46 8.62
N ASN A 247 -16.05 -6.97 9.47
CA ASN A 247 -16.37 -7.44 10.82
C ASN A 247 -15.60 -6.63 11.85
N PHE A 248 -16.30 -5.84 12.66
CA PHE A 248 -15.68 -4.98 13.68
C PHE A 248 -15.20 -5.76 14.91
N ALA A 249 -15.81 -6.89 15.24
CA ALA A 249 -15.35 -7.74 16.35
C ALA A 249 -14.06 -8.49 16.00
N ASP A 250 -14.02 -9.09 14.81
CA ASP A 250 -12.82 -9.78 14.31
C ASP A 250 -11.74 -8.78 13.82
N LYS A 251 -12.11 -7.50 13.68
CA LYS A 251 -11.30 -6.42 13.08
C LYS A 251 -10.75 -6.78 11.70
N GLU A 252 -11.63 -7.29 10.85
CA GLU A 252 -11.24 -7.83 9.55
C GLU A 252 -12.14 -7.32 8.43
N MET A 253 -11.57 -7.27 7.23
CA MET A 253 -12.27 -6.99 5.99
C MET A 253 -11.97 -8.06 4.95
N VAL A 254 -12.99 -8.51 4.22
CA VAL A 254 -12.87 -9.50 3.15
C VAL A 254 -13.43 -8.94 1.86
N ILE A 255 -12.65 -9.04 0.79
CA ILE A 255 -13.03 -8.63 -0.57
C ILE A 255 -13.02 -9.85 -1.49
N LEU A 256 -14.15 -10.11 -2.14
CA LEU A 256 -14.36 -11.17 -3.12
C LEU A 256 -15.07 -10.60 -4.35
N GLY A 257 -14.69 -11.08 -5.54
CA GLY A 257 -15.37 -10.82 -6.81
C GLY A 257 -15.36 -9.38 -7.28
N THR A 258 -14.34 -8.61 -6.89
CA THR A 258 -14.06 -7.27 -7.39
C THR A 258 -12.57 -6.99 -7.26
N GLU A 259 -11.95 -6.52 -8.33
CA GLU A 259 -10.53 -6.15 -8.32
C GLU A 259 -10.33 -4.64 -8.34
N TYR A 260 -11.42 -3.87 -8.13
CA TYR A 260 -11.39 -2.43 -7.97
C TYR A 260 -10.69 -2.04 -6.67
N ALA A 261 -9.52 -1.39 -6.74
CA ALA A 261 -8.73 -1.11 -5.55
C ALA A 261 -9.40 -0.12 -4.58
N GLY A 262 -10.30 0.72 -5.09
CA GLY A 262 -11.07 1.64 -4.27
C GLY A 262 -11.95 0.97 -3.19
N GLU A 263 -12.21 -0.34 -3.28
CA GLU A 263 -12.86 -1.07 -2.18
C GLU A 263 -11.97 -1.16 -0.94
N MET A 264 -10.65 -1.40 -1.09
CA MET A 264 -9.73 -1.42 0.05
C MET A 264 -9.66 -0.04 0.72
N LYS A 265 -9.48 1.02 -0.08
CA LYS A 265 -9.48 2.42 0.41
C LYS A 265 -10.75 2.74 1.19
N LYS A 266 -11.92 2.56 0.58
CA LYS A 266 -13.20 2.90 1.23
C LYS A 266 -13.60 1.93 2.34
N GLY A 267 -12.99 0.74 2.38
CA GLY A 267 -13.04 -0.18 3.51
C GLY A 267 -12.36 0.39 4.74
N VAL A 268 -11.09 0.80 4.61
CA VAL A 268 -10.35 1.51 5.68
C VAL A 268 -11.11 2.75 6.12
N PHE A 269 -11.60 3.55 5.17
CA PHE A 269 -12.43 4.71 5.49
C PHE A 269 -13.67 4.37 6.32
N THR A 270 -14.37 3.28 5.97
CA THR A 270 -15.54 2.79 6.73
C THR A 270 -15.15 2.41 8.15
N VAL A 271 -13.99 1.78 8.33
CA VAL A 271 -13.47 1.44 9.66
C VAL A 271 -13.25 2.70 10.49
N LEU A 272 -12.56 3.70 9.94
CA LEU A 272 -12.35 4.97 10.65
C LEU A 272 -13.65 5.71 10.93
N TYR A 273 -14.62 5.68 10.01
CA TYR A 273 -15.97 6.25 10.19
C TYR A 273 -16.75 5.62 11.35
N TYR A 274 -16.37 4.43 11.79
CA TYR A 274 -16.93 3.77 12.96
C TYR A 274 -16.07 4.03 14.20
N GLU A 275 -14.78 3.69 14.11
CA GLU A 275 -13.83 3.75 15.23
C GLU A 275 -13.72 5.17 15.82
N MET A 276 -13.58 6.18 14.97
CA MET A 276 -13.33 7.56 15.40
C MET A 276 -14.52 8.16 16.16
N PRO A 277 -15.77 8.11 15.66
CA PRO A 277 -16.90 8.63 16.43
C PRO A 277 -17.22 7.76 17.66
N VAL A 278 -17.22 6.42 17.51
CA VAL A 278 -17.71 5.51 18.56
C VAL A 278 -16.72 5.40 19.72
N LYS A 279 -15.42 5.27 19.45
CA LYS A 279 -14.41 5.06 20.50
C LYS A 279 -13.73 6.35 20.95
N HIS A 280 -13.61 7.33 20.05
CA HIS A 280 -12.78 8.51 20.29
C HIS A 280 -13.56 9.82 20.32
N ASN A 281 -14.86 9.82 19.99
CA ASN A 281 -15.66 11.05 19.83
C ASN A 281 -14.98 12.07 18.87
N VAL A 282 -14.36 11.55 17.81
CA VAL A 282 -13.67 12.32 16.76
C VAL A 282 -14.55 12.37 15.52
N LEU A 283 -14.67 13.55 14.92
CA LEU A 283 -15.51 13.77 13.74
C LEU A 283 -14.77 13.32 12.47
N THR A 284 -15.32 12.34 11.75
CA THR A 284 -14.79 11.89 10.46
C THR A 284 -15.44 12.63 9.29
N LEU A 285 -14.61 13.03 8.33
CA LEU A 285 -14.99 13.91 7.23
C LEU A 285 -14.60 13.29 5.89
N HIS A 286 -15.58 13.20 4.98
CA HIS A 286 -15.34 12.93 3.56
C HIS A 286 -15.13 14.26 2.83
N SER A 287 -13.93 14.82 2.97
CA SER A 287 -13.54 16.14 2.49
C SER A 287 -12.08 16.17 2.09
N SER A 288 -11.69 17.06 1.17
CA SER A 288 -10.29 17.49 1.08
C SER A 288 -9.99 18.57 2.13
N ALA A 289 -8.71 18.78 2.45
CA ALA A 289 -8.29 19.84 3.35
C ALA A 289 -6.92 20.42 2.95
N ASN A 290 -6.75 21.72 3.16
CA ASN A 290 -5.47 22.41 2.98
C ASN A 290 -5.28 23.52 4.02
N GLU A 291 -4.03 23.94 4.19
CA GLU A 291 -3.63 24.97 5.16
C GLU A 291 -2.89 26.12 4.47
N GLY A 292 -3.30 27.35 4.76
CA GLY A 292 -2.60 28.55 4.28
C GLY A 292 -1.31 28.82 5.05
N GLU A 293 -0.48 29.74 4.55
CA GLU A 293 0.78 30.11 5.22
C GLU A 293 0.59 30.64 6.65
N ASN A 294 -0.58 31.22 6.95
CA ASN A 294 -0.92 31.75 8.27
C ASN A 294 -1.56 30.70 9.20
N GLY A 295 -1.63 29.43 8.78
CA GLY A 295 -2.25 28.34 9.56
C GLY A 295 -3.77 28.24 9.42
N ASP A 296 -4.40 29.03 8.54
CA ASP A 296 -5.83 28.94 8.29
C ASP A 296 -6.17 27.65 7.53
N VAL A 297 -6.95 26.77 8.15
CA VAL A 297 -7.34 25.48 7.58
C VAL A 297 -8.68 25.62 6.86
N THR A 298 -8.77 25.09 5.65
CA THR A 298 -10.02 24.99 4.88
C THR A 298 -10.33 23.53 4.59
N VAL A 299 -11.57 23.13 4.86
CA VAL A 299 -12.10 21.81 4.50
C VAL A 299 -13.15 21.93 3.39
N PHE A 300 -13.08 21.06 2.39
CA PHE A 300 -13.96 21.09 1.21
C PHE A 300 -14.78 19.80 1.14
N PHE A 301 -16.07 19.89 1.37
CA PHE A 301 -17.01 18.78 1.21
C PHE A 301 -17.57 18.75 -0.20
N GLY A 302 -17.87 17.56 -0.70
CA GLY A 302 -18.49 17.39 -2.01
C GLY A 302 -18.48 15.94 -2.46
N LEU A 303 -19.38 15.59 -3.38
CA LEU A 303 -19.38 14.25 -3.97
C LEU A 303 -18.21 14.07 -4.96
N SER A 304 -18.05 12.86 -5.47
CA SER A 304 -17.04 12.60 -6.52
C SER A 304 -17.35 13.46 -7.75
N GLY A 305 -16.36 14.18 -8.27
CA GLY A 305 -16.52 15.03 -9.46
C GLY A 305 -17.07 16.44 -9.20
N THR A 306 -17.21 16.89 -7.95
CA THR A 306 -17.65 18.27 -7.62
C THR A 306 -16.50 19.27 -7.48
N GLY A 307 -15.27 18.88 -7.85
CA GLY A 307 -14.08 19.76 -7.79
C GLY A 307 -13.31 19.77 -6.47
N LYS A 308 -13.54 18.83 -5.54
CA LYS A 308 -12.80 18.76 -4.25
C LYS A 308 -11.29 18.79 -4.43
N THR A 309 -10.74 17.81 -5.17
CA THR A 309 -9.31 17.62 -5.38
C THR A 309 -8.70 18.84 -6.07
N THR A 310 -9.35 19.32 -7.15
CA THR A 310 -8.92 20.48 -7.93
C THR A 310 -8.88 21.77 -7.09
N LEU A 311 -9.88 22.03 -6.26
CA LEU A 311 -9.93 23.25 -5.43
C LEU A 311 -9.03 23.17 -4.19
N SER A 312 -8.75 21.97 -3.68
CA SER A 312 -7.79 21.80 -2.58
C SER A 312 -6.32 21.89 -3.03
N ALA A 313 -6.03 21.60 -4.29
CA ALA A 313 -4.70 21.69 -4.89
C ALA A 313 -4.36 23.14 -5.29
N ASP A 314 -4.31 24.03 -4.29
CA ASP A 314 -3.89 25.42 -4.45
C ASP A 314 -2.36 25.53 -4.24
N PRO A 315 -1.58 26.02 -5.21
CA PRO A 315 -0.13 26.17 -5.08
C PRO A 315 0.33 27.01 -3.87
N LYS A 316 -0.53 27.87 -3.33
CA LYS A 316 -0.24 28.75 -2.18
C LYS A 316 -0.64 28.14 -0.83
N ARG A 317 -1.24 26.96 -0.84
CA ARG A 317 -1.76 26.30 0.36
C ARG A 317 -1.18 24.90 0.41
N LYS A 318 -0.80 24.46 1.61
CA LYS A 318 -0.26 23.11 1.78
C LYS A 318 -1.39 22.10 1.84
N LEU A 319 -1.38 21.11 0.95
CA LEU A 319 -2.40 20.06 0.92
C LEU A 319 -2.24 19.17 2.16
N ILE A 320 -3.29 19.01 2.95
CA ILE A 320 -3.34 18.03 4.05
C ILE A 320 -3.77 16.67 3.48
N GLY A 321 -4.80 16.66 2.65
CA GLY A 321 -5.29 15.47 1.95
C GLY A 321 -6.42 15.81 0.99
N ASP A 322 -6.73 14.90 0.05
CA ASP A 322 -7.69 15.17 -1.03
C ASP A 322 -9.08 14.54 -0.82
N ASP A 323 -9.29 13.69 0.19
CA ASP A 323 -10.56 12.93 0.28
C ASP A 323 -11.04 12.60 1.70
N GLU A 324 -10.17 12.20 2.64
CA GLU A 324 -10.59 11.60 3.91
C GLU A 324 -9.84 12.18 5.12
N HIS A 325 -10.56 12.82 6.05
CA HIS A 325 -9.97 13.48 7.22
C HIS A 325 -10.71 13.18 8.52
N CYS A 326 -10.03 13.43 9.63
CA CYS A 326 -10.64 13.50 10.96
C CYS A 326 -10.42 14.89 11.56
N TRP A 327 -11.42 15.37 12.30
CA TRP A 327 -11.35 16.61 13.08
C TRP A 327 -11.43 16.26 14.57
N THR A 328 -10.32 16.51 15.26
CA THR A 328 -10.10 16.22 16.68
C THR A 328 -10.24 17.47 17.55
N ASP A 329 -9.99 17.30 18.84
CA ASP A 329 -9.85 18.38 19.82
C ASP A 329 -8.66 19.32 19.57
N THR A 330 -7.69 18.94 18.73
CA THR A 330 -6.50 19.75 18.44
C THR A 330 -6.42 20.25 17.00
N GLY A 331 -7.22 19.74 16.06
CA GLY A 331 -7.13 20.15 14.67
C GLY A 331 -7.64 19.09 13.70
N VAL A 332 -7.00 18.98 12.54
CA VAL A 332 -7.39 18.02 11.50
C VAL A 332 -6.22 17.15 11.06
N PHE A 333 -6.50 15.89 10.74
CA PHE A 333 -5.50 15.00 10.15
C PHE A 333 -6.08 14.21 8.97
N ASN A 334 -5.23 13.92 8.00
CA ASN A 334 -5.56 13.05 6.88
C ASN A 334 -5.59 11.58 7.33
N ILE A 335 -6.52 10.79 6.81
CA ILE A 335 -6.56 9.34 7.06
C ILE A 335 -5.52 8.61 6.19
N GLU A 336 -5.23 9.15 5.01
CA GLU A 336 -4.51 8.46 3.93
C GLU A 336 -3.03 8.89 3.82
N GLY A 337 -2.18 8.01 3.30
CA GLY A 337 -0.78 8.30 2.95
C GLY A 337 -0.56 8.72 1.48
N GLY A 338 -1.64 8.89 0.72
CA GLY A 338 -1.60 9.22 -0.70
C GLY A 338 -2.94 9.71 -1.24
N CYS A 339 -3.01 9.87 -2.55
CA CYS A 339 -4.21 10.35 -3.25
C CYS A 339 -4.68 9.33 -4.28
N TYR A 340 -5.99 9.33 -4.55
CA TYR A 340 -6.63 8.45 -5.54
C TYR A 340 -7.51 9.25 -6.51
N ALA A 341 -6.82 10.07 -7.31
CA ALA A 341 -7.40 11.06 -8.18
C ALA A 341 -8.16 10.45 -9.37
N LYS A 342 -9.14 11.18 -9.89
CA LYS A 342 -9.81 10.85 -11.16
C LYS A 342 -8.93 11.32 -12.32
N CYS A 343 -8.80 10.51 -13.37
CA CYS A 343 -7.92 10.82 -14.50
C CYS A 343 -8.66 11.25 -15.77
N ILE A 344 -9.98 11.06 -15.84
CA ILE A 344 -10.73 11.43 -17.05
C ILE A 344 -10.67 12.95 -17.26
N GLY A 345 -10.26 13.38 -18.45
CA GLY A 345 -10.08 14.79 -18.82
C GLY A 345 -8.87 15.48 -18.18
N LEU A 346 -7.97 14.71 -17.54
CA LEU A 346 -6.76 15.23 -16.91
C LEU A 346 -5.80 15.82 -17.95
N SER A 347 -5.30 17.02 -17.69
CA SER A 347 -4.26 17.65 -18.51
C SER A 347 -3.29 18.43 -17.63
N ALA A 348 -2.05 18.59 -18.12
CA ALA A 348 -1.01 19.35 -17.41
C ALA A 348 -1.40 20.82 -17.22
N GLU A 349 -2.23 21.39 -18.09
CA GLU A 349 -2.68 22.78 -18.01
C GLU A 349 -3.75 22.98 -16.94
N LYS A 350 -4.66 22.02 -16.77
CA LYS A 350 -5.78 22.14 -15.82
C LYS A 350 -5.38 21.74 -14.40
N GLU A 351 -4.62 20.65 -14.26
CA GLU A 351 -4.28 20.03 -12.98
C GLU A 351 -2.80 19.58 -12.97
N PRO A 352 -1.84 20.54 -13.01
CA PRO A 352 -0.42 20.25 -13.17
C PRO A 352 0.14 19.36 -12.06
N ASP A 353 -0.26 19.58 -10.80
CA ASP A 353 0.27 18.82 -9.66
C ASP A 353 -0.11 17.34 -9.75
N ILE A 354 -1.38 17.06 -10.08
CA ILE A 354 -1.87 15.69 -10.28
C ILE A 354 -1.18 15.06 -11.49
N PHE A 355 -1.07 15.79 -12.61
CA PHE A 355 -0.42 15.29 -13.82
C PHE A 355 1.05 14.93 -13.57
N ASN A 356 1.80 15.78 -12.86
CA ASN A 356 3.21 15.56 -12.52
C ASN A 356 3.41 14.46 -11.47
N ALA A 357 2.41 14.20 -10.64
CA ALA A 357 2.41 13.07 -9.72
C ALA A 357 2.28 11.72 -10.43
N ILE A 358 1.89 11.67 -11.71
CA ILE A 358 1.83 10.42 -12.46
C ILE A 358 3.23 10.08 -12.99
N ARG A 359 3.95 9.24 -12.24
CA ARG A 359 5.31 8.80 -12.57
C ARG A 359 5.59 7.40 -12.04
N PHE A 360 6.83 6.92 -12.14
CA PHE A 360 7.23 5.67 -11.49
C PHE A 360 6.84 5.64 -10.01
N GLY A 361 6.14 4.59 -9.58
CA GLY A 361 5.50 4.46 -8.26
C GLY A 361 4.00 4.73 -8.25
N SER A 362 3.48 5.45 -9.24
CA SER A 362 2.05 5.70 -9.39
C SER A 362 1.36 4.54 -10.10
N VAL A 363 0.07 4.38 -9.82
CA VAL A 363 -0.77 3.35 -10.43
C VAL A 363 -1.90 4.00 -11.20
N LEU A 364 -2.03 3.70 -12.49
CA LEU A 364 -3.15 4.13 -13.32
C LEU A 364 -4.12 2.97 -13.49
N GLU A 365 -5.34 3.13 -12.99
CA GLU A 365 -6.36 2.09 -13.02
C GLU A 365 -7.37 2.37 -14.14
N ASN A 366 -7.53 1.39 -15.03
CA ASN A 366 -8.47 1.40 -16.15
C ASN A 366 -8.28 2.54 -17.17
N THR A 367 -7.10 3.15 -17.24
CA THR A 367 -6.75 4.12 -18.29
C THR A 367 -6.41 3.42 -19.60
N VAL A 368 -6.69 4.05 -20.74
CA VAL A 368 -6.25 3.57 -22.05
C VAL A 368 -4.95 4.28 -22.44
N PHE A 369 -4.03 3.56 -23.07
CA PHE A 369 -2.78 4.11 -23.57
C PHE A 369 -2.47 3.57 -24.96
N ASP A 370 -1.71 4.33 -25.74
CA ASP A 370 -1.23 3.89 -27.06
C ASP A 370 -0.22 2.75 -26.92
N PRO A 371 -0.40 1.60 -27.60
CA PRO A 371 0.41 0.40 -27.37
C PRO A 371 1.88 0.55 -27.77
N ILE A 372 2.23 1.53 -28.63
CA ILE A 372 3.59 1.74 -29.12
C ILE A 372 4.31 2.79 -28.27
N SER A 373 3.76 4.00 -28.21
CA SER A 373 4.33 5.15 -27.49
C SER A 373 4.12 5.09 -25.98
N ARG A 374 3.15 4.29 -25.51
CA ARG A 374 2.74 4.17 -24.10
C ARG A 374 2.17 5.45 -23.49
N VAL A 375 1.88 6.46 -24.32
CA VAL A 375 1.20 7.68 -23.88
C VAL A 375 -0.24 7.35 -23.52
N VAL A 376 -0.65 7.79 -22.33
CA VAL A 376 -2.01 7.61 -21.81
C VAL A 376 -2.93 8.62 -22.48
N ASP A 377 -4.09 8.15 -22.96
CA ASP A 377 -5.18 9.01 -23.39
C ASP A 377 -6.12 9.22 -22.19
N TYR A 378 -6.05 10.41 -21.59
CA TYR A 378 -6.88 10.77 -20.45
C TYR A 378 -8.31 11.15 -20.83
N ASP A 379 -8.63 11.30 -22.12
CA ASP A 379 -9.99 11.53 -22.61
C ASP A 379 -10.70 10.22 -22.99
N ASP A 380 -9.96 9.11 -23.11
CA ASP A 380 -10.51 7.80 -23.47
C ASP A 380 -11.20 7.10 -22.27
N ALA A 381 -12.53 7.04 -22.35
CA ALA A 381 -13.40 6.37 -21.38
C ALA A 381 -13.87 4.97 -21.84
N THR A 382 -13.23 4.35 -22.84
CA THR A 382 -13.64 3.05 -23.42
C THR A 382 -13.81 1.96 -22.36
N LEU A 383 -12.93 1.94 -21.35
CA LEU A 383 -13.06 1.03 -20.22
C LEU A 383 -14.04 1.54 -19.15
N THR A 384 -13.97 2.83 -18.82
CA THR A 384 -14.83 3.49 -17.83
C THR A 384 -14.60 5.01 -17.83
N GLU A 385 -15.61 5.79 -17.41
CA GLU A 385 -15.41 7.20 -17.04
C GLU A 385 -14.74 7.38 -15.66
N ASN A 386 -14.62 6.29 -14.89
CA ASN A 386 -14.00 6.27 -13.57
C ASN A 386 -12.52 5.83 -13.65
N THR A 387 -11.77 6.36 -14.60
CA THR A 387 -10.31 6.17 -14.65
C THR A 387 -9.66 6.86 -13.46
N ARG A 388 -8.62 6.24 -12.89
CA ARG A 388 -8.03 6.69 -11.62
C ARG A 388 -6.52 6.64 -11.63
N CYS A 389 -5.89 7.47 -10.78
CA CYS A 389 -4.49 7.35 -10.44
C CYS A 389 -4.29 7.32 -8.93
N ALA A 390 -3.57 6.32 -8.43
CA ALA A 390 -3.11 6.26 -7.05
C ALA A 390 -1.61 6.59 -6.98
N TYR A 391 -1.25 7.56 -6.14
CA TYR A 391 0.13 7.96 -5.92
C TYR A 391 0.34 8.36 -4.46
N PRO A 392 1.56 8.20 -3.92
CA PRO A 392 1.85 8.56 -2.55
C PRO A 392 1.85 10.08 -2.37
N ILE A 393 1.54 10.57 -1.17
CA ILE A 393 1.33 12.01 -0.92
C ILE A 393 2.58 12.85 -1.23
N GLU A 394 3.77 12.26 -1.10
CA GLU A 394 5.06 12.89 -1.42
C GLU A 394 5.25 13.21 -2.91
N TYR A 395 4.31 12.82 -3.77
CA TYR A 395 4.34 13.20 -5.19
C TYR A 395 3.65 14.53 -5.45
N ILE A 396 2.98 15.09 -4.45
CA ILE A 396 2.43 16.44 -4.48
C ILE A 396 3.42 17.38 -3.80
N ASP A 397 4.03 18.28 -4.59
CA ASP A 397 5.13 19.14 -4.13
C ASP A 397 4.73 20.08 -2.97
N ASN A 398 3.48 20.54 -2.94
CA ASN A 398 2.93 21.39 -1.88
C ASN A 398 2.22 20.60 -0.77
N ALA A 399 2.38 19.28 -0.67
CA ALA A 399 1.80 18.52 0.43
C ALA A 399 2.39 18.93 1.79
N LYS A 400 1.55 19.00 2.82
CA LYS A 400 1.97 19.12 4.22
C LYS A 400 2.36 17.74 4.73
N ILE A 401 3.61 17.57 5.14
CA ILE A 401 4.11 16.34 5.75
C ILE A 401 4.71 16.71 7.11
N PRO A 402 4.22 16.15 8.23
CA PRO A 402 3.13 15.17 8.32
C PRO A 402 1.77 15.78 7.96
N CYS A 403 0.83 14.96 7.45
CA CYS A 403 -0.46 15.41 6.94
C CYS A 403 -1.49 15.67 8.05
N LEU A 404 -1.17 16.55 8.98
CA LEU A 404 -2.07 17.07 10.00
C LEU A 404 -1.83 18.56 10.25
N SER A 405 -2.83 19.26 10.77
CA SER A 405 -2.72 20.62 11.28
C SER A 405 -3.19 20.66 12.73
N ASP A 406 -2.46 21.39 13.57
CA ASP A 406 -2.84 21.72 14.95
C ASP A 406 -3.78 22.95 15.02
N ASN A 407 -4.25 23.42 13.87
CA ASN A 407 -5.25 24.47 13.77
C ASN A 407 -6.61 23.85 13.39
N HIS A 408 -7.67 24.39 13.97
CA HIS A 408 -9.02 24.03 13.57
C HIS A 408 -9.38 24.67 12.20
N PRO A 409 -10.25 24.01 11.41
CA PRO A 409 -10.83 24.61 10.21
C PRO A 409 -11.45 25.96 10.51
N SER A 410 -10.93 27.01 9.86
CA SER A 410 -11.51 28.35 9.87
C SER A 410 -12.52 28.54 8.73
N ASN A 411 -12.44 27.69 7.70
CA ASN A 411 -13.35 27.70 6.55
C ASN A 411 -13.88 26.30 6.27
N ILE A 412 -15.20 26.21 6.04
CA ILE A 412 -15.88 24.99 5.61
C ILE A 412 -16.60 25.31 4.30
N ILE A 413 -16.20 24.63 3.22
CA ILE A 413 -16.76 24.85 1.88
C ILE A 413 -17.57 23.62 1.48
N LEU A 414 -18.84 23.84 1.12
CA LEU A 414 -19.74 22.79 0.64
C LEU A 414 -19.89 22.89 -0.88
N LEU A 415 -19.21 22.02 -1.61
CA LEU A 415 -19.23 21.99 -3.07
C LEU A 415 -20.44 21.23 -3.59
N THR A 416 -21.14 21.84 -4.53
CA THR A 416 -22.31 21.27 -5.18
C THR A 416 -22.25 21.53 -6.68
N CYS A 417 -22.50 20.48 -7.47
CA CYS A 417 -22.66 20.61 -8.91
C CYS A 417 -24.15 20.77 -9.20
N ASP A 418 -24.63 22.01 -9.19
CA ASP A 418 -26.03 22.32 -9.44
C ASP A 418 -26.35 22.29 -10.93
N ALA A 419 -26.80 21.13 -11.42
CA ALA A 419 -27.23 20.94 -12.80
C ALA A 419 -28.41 21.83 -13.21
N ARG A 420 -29.12 22.45 -12.27
CA ARG A 420 -30.25 23.36 -12.56
C ARG A 420 -29.84 24.83 -12.60
N GLY A 421 -28.62 25.17 -12.19
CA GLY A 421 -28.12 26.55 -12.21
C GLY A 421 -28.91 27.54 -11.35
N VAL A 422 -29.47 27.07 -10.24
CA VAL A 422 -30.28 27.85 -9.29
C VAL A 422 -29.41 28.45 -8.18
N LEU A 423 -28.44 27.69 -7.68
CA LEU A 423 -27.57 28.13 -6.60
C LEU A 423 -26.62 29.24 -7.06
N PRO A 424 -26.38 30.27 -6.24
CA PRO A 424 -25.39 31.28 -6.57
C PRO A 424 -23.98 30.70 -6.55
N PRO A 425 -22.99 31.35 -7.20
CA PRO A 425 -21.61 30.85 -7.24
C PRO A 425 -20.94 30.73 -5.86
N HIS A 426 -21.39 31.50 -4.87
CA HIS A 426 -20.96 31.45 -3.47
C HIS A 426 -22.11 31.94 -2.56
N LEU A 427 -22.17 31.44 -1.33
CA LEU A 427 -23.09 31.85 -0.27
C LEU A 427 -22.32 32.37 0.94
#